data_AF-A0A0D8BPH3-F1
#
_entry.id   AF-A0A0D8BPH3-F1
#
_cell.length_a   1.000
_cell.length_b   1.000
_cell.length_c   1.000
_cell.angle_alpha   90.00
_cell.angle_beta   90.00
_cell.angle_gamma   90.00
#
_symmetry.space_group_name_H-M   'P 1'
#
loop_
_entity.id
_entity.type
_entity.pdbx_description
1 polymer ?
#
loop_
_entity_poly.entity_id
_entity_poly.type
_entity_poly.pdbx_seq_one_letter_code
_entity_poly.pdbx_strand_id
1 'polypeptide(L)'
;MSMVTFYPKSDRFCAGNPEALQITHGCNRHQHWQKQIGFGLVGNEDGIPFYGDVHDGNRSDKAWNPEVLSRIHEQFKQAKIDDEWIDAADSAAMTKDALAQTKAANAFLVTRGPSSLRIVKRAWAEADSPHIPWSEPFALAERNGATHRVWETASTYEGHPVRLIVVESSALDQRKRKTLEKERVKEAELLREEQIRWERHLFSCREDAEQALTSLKASLRSRFHRVEAAVEEIVRPKKRRGRPKKGAEPEMETLHLLRLDIEFDHEA
;
A
#
# COMPACT_ATOMS: atom_id res chain seq x y z
N MET A 1 -44.06 32.26 -34.10
CA MET A 1 -44.76 31.03 -33.71
C MET A 1 -43.94 30.41 -32.60
N SER A 2 -44.38 30.60 -31.36
CA SER A 2 -43.63 30.24 -30.16
C SER A 2 -43.98 28.80 -29.76
N MET A 3 -43.00 27.92 -29.72
CA MET A 3 -43.17 26.56 -29.20
C MET A 3 -42.46 26.51 -27.85
N VAL A 4 -43.26 26.56 -26.79
CA VAL A 4 -42.85 26.40 -25.40
C VAL A 4 -42.92 24.91 -25.08
N THR A 5 -41.76 24.27 -24.85
CA THR A 5 -41.71 22.89 -24.35
C THR A 5 -41.72 22.92 -22.83
N PHE A 6 -42.82 22.46 -22.24
CA PHE A 6 -42.92 22.24 -20.80
C PHE A 6 -42.12 20.98 -20.43
N TYR A 7 -41.10 21.12 -19.59
CA TYR A 7 -40.59 19.99 -18.80
C TYR A 7 -41.55 19.79 -17.62
N PRO A 8 -42.23 18.64 -17.48
CA PRO A 8 -42.90 18.35 -16.22
C PRO A 8 -41.84 18.12 -15.15
N LYS A 9 -41.82 19.00 -14.14
CA LYS A 9 -41.25 18.68 -12.82
C LYS A 9 -42.02 17.48 -12.28
N SER A 10 -41.51 16.28 -12.50
CA SER A 10 -41.88 15.13 -11.69
C SER A 10 -40.90 15.06 -10.52
N ASP A 11 -41.24 15.75 -9.44
CA ASP A 11 -40.79 15.37 -8.10
C ASP A 11 -41.52 14.06 -7.73
N ARG A 12 -41.09 12.97 -8.37
CA ARG A 12 -41.27 11.62 -7.86
C ARG A 12 -39.88 11.09 -7.60
N PHE A 13 -39.52 11.02 -6.33
CA PHE A 13 -38.51 10.09 -5.85
C PHE A 13 -39.03 8.69 -6.20
N CYS A 14 -38.78 8.26 -7.43
CA CYS A 14 -39.08 6.91 -7.88
C CYS A 14 -38.26 5.98 -7.00
N ALA A 15 -38.92 5.03 -6.34
CA ALA A 15 -38.27 3.79 -5.92
C ALA A 15 -37.44 3.31 -7.12
N GLY A 16 -36.12 3.20 -6.92
CA GLY A 16 -35.15 3.13 -8.01
C GLY A 16 -35.53 2.03 -9.01
N ASN A 17 -35.64 2.40 -10.29
CA ASN A 17 -35.67 1.39 -11.35
C ASN A 17 -34.33 0.63 -11.27
N PRO A 18 -34.32 -0.68 -10.95
CA PRO A 18 -33.07 -1.44 -10.88
C PRO A 18 -32.34 -1.53 -12.22
N GLU A 19 -33.00 -1.25 -13.34
CA GLU A 19 -32.40 -1.19 -14.68
C GLU A 19 -31.77 0.17 -15.02
N ALA A 20 -32.01 1.22 -14.22
CA ALA A 20 -31.38 2.52 -14.42
C ALA A 20 -30.00 2.58 -13.74
N LEU A 21 -29.09 3.41 -14.27
CA LEU A 21 -27.77 3.67 -13.68
C LEU A 21 -27.91 4.13 -12.22
N GLN A 22 -27.35 3.37 -11.28
CA GLN A 22 -27.42 3.66 -9.86
C GLN A 22 -26.24 4.54 -9.45
N ILE A 23 -26.52 5.84 -9.31
CA ILE A 23 -25.60 6.81 -8.73
C ILE A 23 -25.57 6.60 -7.20
N THR A 24 -24.59 5.83 -6.75
CA THR A 24 -24.44 5.39 -5.35
C THR A 24 -23.24 6.05 -4.69
N HIS A 25 -23.09 5.95 -3.37
CA HIS A 25 -21.96 6.56 -2.66
C HIS A 25 -20.61 5.85 -2.89
N GLY A 26 -20.61 4.71 -3.57
CA GLY A 26 -19.39 3.97 -3.91
C GLY A 26 -18.63 3.47 -2.68
N CYS A 27 -17.48 2.84 -2.94
CA CYS A 27 -16.50 2.50 -1.91
C CYS A 27 -15.27 3.43 -2.02
N ASN A 28 -15.43 4.74 -1.76
CA ASN A 28 -14.28 5.65 -1.71
C ASN A 28 -13.52 5.49 -0.41
N ARG A 29 -12.18 5.37 -0.45
CA ARG A 29 -11.34 5.31 0.74
C ARG A 29 -11.24 6.66 1.48
N HIS A 30 -11.51 7.77 0.80
CA HIS A 30 -11.30 9.11 1.33
C HIS A 30 -12.59 9.93 1.52
N GLN A 31 -13.64 9.67 0.74
CA GLN A 31 -14.82 10.55 0.68
C GLN A 31 -16.12 9.72 0.56
N HIS A 32 -16.48 9.04 1.65
CA HIS A 32 -17.66 8.14 1.75
C HIS A 32 -19.02 8.80 1.48
N TRP A 33 -19.07 10.13 1.38
CA TRP A 33 -20.29 10.92 1.26
C TRP A 33 -20.55 11.42 -0.17
N GLN A 34 -19.63 11.22 -1.11
CA GLN A 34 -19.82 11.62 -2.50
C GLN A 34 -20.51 10.53 -3.31
N LYS A 35 -21.41 10.96 -4.18
CA LYS A 35 -22.07 10.11 -5.16
C LYS A 35 -21.12 9.82 -6.33
N GLN A 36 -21.11 8.59 -6.80
CA GLN A 36 -20.16 8.05 -7.78
C GLN A 36 -20.89 7.39 -8.95
N ILE A 37 -20.24 7.49 -10.10
CA ILE A 37 -20.50 6.72 -11.31
C ILE A 37 -19.17 6.12 -11.76
N GLY A 38 -19.19 4.89 -12.27
CA GLY A 38 -18.01 4.25 -12.83
C GLY A 38 -17.96 4.46 -14.34
N PHE A 39 -16.76 4.71 -14.85
CA PHE A 39 -16.47 4.74 -16.29
C PHE A 39 -15.50 3.61 -16.60
N GLY A 40 -15.92 2.70 -17.47
CA GLY A 40 -15.08 1.68 -18.05
C GLY A 40 -14.58 2.12 -19.42
N LEU A 41 -13.30 1.88 -19.71
CA LEU A 41 -12.71 2.19 -21.01
C LEU A 41 -11.74 1.07 -21.39
N VAL A 42 -11.83 0.61 -22.64
CA VAL A 42 -10.84 -0.28 -23.25
C VAL A 42 -10.34 0.37 -24.53
N GLY A 43 -9.02 0.36 -24.70
CA GLY A 43 -8.33 0.91 -25.85
C GLY A 43 -7.22 -0.01 -26.32
N ASN A 44 -6.70 0.29 -27.51
CA ASN A 44 -5.57 -0.44 -28.09
C ASN A 44 -4.22 0.05 -27.52
N GLU A 45 -3.12 -0.52 -28.02
CA GLU A 45 -1.76 -0.16 -27.62
C GLU A 45 -1.39 1.32 -27.89
N ASP A 46 -2.00 1.95 -28.90
CA ASP A 46 -1.82 3.37 -29.21
C ASP A 46 -2.59 4.30 -28.26
N GLY A 47 -3.38 3.73 -27.33
CA GLY A 47 -4.25 4.48 -26.43
C GLY A 47 -5.55 4.97 -27.08
N ILE A 48 -5.93 4.41 -28.23
CA ILE A 48 -7.19 4.72 -28.91
C ILE A 48 -8.32 3.89 -28.27
N PRO A 49 -9.31 4.51 -27.62
CA PRO A 49 -10.43 3.78 -27.03
C PRO A 49 -11.38 3.25 -28.11
N PHE A 50 -11.79 1.99 -27.99
CA PHE A 50 -12.77 1.36 -28.88
C PHE A 50 -13.98 0.80 -28.12
N TYR A 51 -13.89 0.66 -26.79
CA TYR A 51 -15.01 0.34 -25.93
C TYR A 51 -15.06 1.33 -24.76
N GLY A 52 -16.26 1.77 -24.41
CA GLY A 52 -16.49 2.55 -23.20
C GLY A 52 -17.89 2.33 -22.67
N ASP A 53 -18.04 2.27 -21.36
CA ASP A 53 -19.34 2.16 -20.70
C ASP A 53 -19.41 2.98 -19.42
N VAL A 54 -20.64 3.20 -18.97
CA VAL A 54 -20.95 3.84 -17.69
C VAL A 54 -21.71 2.82 -16.85
N HIS A 55 -21.27 2.61 -15.62
CA HIS A 55 -21.85 1.63 -14.72
C HIS A 55 -22.00 2.18 -13.30
N ASP A 56 -22.77 1.46 -12.49
CA ASP A 56 -23.07 1.86 -11.11
C ASP A 56 -21.80 2.16 -10.31
N GLY A 57 -21.87 3.19 -9.45
CA GLY A 57 -20.73 3.59 -8.62
C GLY A 57 -20.24 2.53 -7.62
N ASN A 58 -21.04 1.49 -7.38
CA ASN A 58 -20.69 0.35 -6.52
C ASN A 58 -20.23 -0.88 -7.31
N ARG A 59 -20.25 -0.84 -8.64
CA ARG A 59 -19.82 -1.97 -9.46
C ARG A 59 -18.31 -2.11 -9.35
N SER A 60 -17.86 -3.29 -8.92
CA SER A 60 -16.43 -3.57 -8.76
C SER A 60 -15.78 -4.00 -10.08
N ASP A 61 -14.52 -3.64 -10.28
CA ASP A 61 -13.70 -4.05 -11.44
C ASP A 61 -13.67 -5.58 -11.61
N LYS A 62 -13.67 -6.33 -10.50
CA LYS A 62 -13.73 -7.81 -10.51
C LYS A 62 -14.96 -8.38 -11.22
N ALA A 63 -16.07 -7.65 -11.21
CA ALA A 63 -17.32 -8.01 -11.87
C ALA A 63 -17.50 -7.31 -13.23
N TRP A 64 -16.79 -6.21 -13.46
CA TRP A 64 -16.81 -5.48 -14.73
C TRP A 64 -15.90 -6.14 -15.78
N ASN A 65 -14.65 -6.47 -15.41
CA ASN A 65 -13.65 -7.10 -16.30
C ASN A 65 -14.17 -8.32 -17.08
N PRO A 66 -14.74 -9.37 -16.44
CA PRO A 66 -15.20 -10.55 -17.18
C PRO A 66 -16.38 -10.26 -18.12
N GLU A 67 -17.25 -9.30 -17.78
CA GLU A 67 -18.37 -8.91 -18.65
C GLU A 67 -17.87 -8.18 -19.90
N VAL A 68 -16.95 -7.25 -19.72
CA VAL A 68 -16.38 -6.47 -20.84
C VAL A 68 -15.57 -7.37 -21.77
N LEU A 69 -14.79 -8.31 -21.22
CA LEU A 69 -14.10 -9.33 -22.02
C LEU A 69 -15.06 -10.11 -22.92
N SER A 70 -16.20 -10.54 -22.38
CA SER A 70 -17.22 -11.26 -23.15
C SER A 70 -17.80 -10.40 -24.28
N ARG A 71 -18.08 -9.12 -24.02
CA ARG A 71 -18.63 -8.18 -25.01
C ARG A 71 -17.62 -7.87 -26.12
N ILE A 72 -16.36 -7.63 -25.76
CA ILE A 72 -15.30 -7.37 -26.73
C ILE A 72 -15.08 -8.59 -27.63
N HIS A 73 -15.10 -9.79 -27.05
CA HIS A 73 -15.01 -11.03 -27.82
C HIS A 73 -16.13 -11.16 -28.87
N GLU A 74 -17.37 -10.85 -28.49
CA GLU A 74 -18.50 -10.84 -29.44
C GLU A 74 -18.32 -9.78 -30.54
N GLN A 75 -17.85 -8.58 -30.20
CA GLN A 75 -17.57 -7.52 -31.17
C GLN A 75 -16.47 -7.92 -32.14
N PHE A 76 -15.38 -8.54 -31.65
CA PHE A 76 -14.28 -9.01 -32.48
C PHE A 76 -14.73 -10.11 -33.44
N LYS A 77 -15.55 -11.06 -32.95
CA LYS A 77 -16.19 -12.07 -33.83
C LYS A 77 -17.06 -11.45 -34.92
N GLN A 78 -17.87 -10.44 -34.59
CA GLN A 78 -18.69 -9.73 -35.57
C GLN A 78 -17.84 -8.98 -36.60
N ALA A 79 -16.73 -8.41 -36.16
CA ALA A 79 -15.75 -7.74 -37.01
C ALA A 79 -14.85 -8.71 -37.80
N LYS A 80 -14.98 -10.03 -37.58
CA LYS A 80 -14.13 -11.08 -38.18
C LYS A 80 -12.64 -10.87 -37.88
N ILE A 81 -12.37 -10.41 -36.66
CA ILE A 81 -11.02 -10.35 -36.11
C ILE A 81 -10.81 -11.73 -35.45
N ASP A 82 -10.19 -12.63 -36.20
CA ASP A 82 -9.98 -14.03 -35.79
C ASP A 82 -8.61 -14.26 -35.12
N ASP A 83 -7.80 -13.20 -34.98
CA ASP A 83 -6.46 -13.28 -34.40
C ASP A 83 -6.49 -13.44 -32.87
N GLU A 84 -5.51 -14.17 -32.34
CA GLU A 84 -5.21 -14.15 -30.90
C GLU A 84 -4.87 -12.71 -30.48
N TRP A 85 -5.51 -12.25 -29.41
CA TRP A 85 -5.30 -10.91 -28.87
C TRP A 85 -4.89 -10.97 -27.40
N ILE A 86 -4.26 -9.89 -26.94
CA ILE A 86 -3.75 -9.77 -25.57
C ILE A 86 -4.59 -8.72 -24.83
N ASP A 87 -5.23 -9.14 -23.75
CA ASP A 87 -5.85 -8.25 -22.77
C ASP A 87 -4.84 -7.87 -21.70
N ALA A 88 -4.57 -6.58 -21.53
CA ALA A 88 -3.74 -6.05 -20.47
C ALA A 88 -4.62 -5.33 -19.45
N ALA A 89 -4.86 -5.99 -18.31
CA ALA A 89 -5.78 -5.51 -17.28
C ALA A 89 -5.09 -5.35 -15.92
N ASP A 90 -5.73 -4.57 -15.06
CA ASP A 90 -5.25 -4.35 -13.71
C ASP A 90 -5.38 -5.63 -12.84
N SER A 91 -4.94 -5.57 -11.59
CA SER A 91 -4.95 -6.74 -10.69
C SER A 91 -6.35 -7.25 -10.33
N ALA A 92 -7.40 -6.45 -10.56
CA ALA A 92 -8.77 -6.90 -10.32
C ALA A 92 -9.24 -7.93 -11.37
N ALA A 93 -8.55 -8.04 -12.51
CA ALA A 93 -8.78 -9.09 -13.50
C ALA A 93 -8.28 -10.48 -13.05
N MET A 94 -7.54 -10.59 -11.94
CA MET A 94 -7.06 -11.88 -11.42
C MET A 94 -8.18 -12.64 -10.68
N THR A 95 -9.25 -13.00 -11.39
CA THR A 95 -10.41 -13.76 -10.89
C THR A 95 -10.66 -15.01 -11.72
N LYS A 96 -11.35 -15.99 -11.14
CA LYS A 96 -11.78 -17.21 -11.84
C LYS A 96 -12.57 -16.90 -13.10
N ASP A 97 -13.52 -15.97 -13.00
CA ASP A 97 -14.42 -15.66 -14.11
C ASP A 97 -13.69 -14.95 -15.25
N ALA A 98 -12.79 -14.02 -14.95
CA ALA A 98 -11.97 -13.37 -15.98
C ALA A 98 -11.08 -14.39 -16.70
N LEU A 99 -10.41 -15.29 -15.97
CA LEU A 99 -9.58 -16.35 -16.55
C LEU A 99 -10.39 -17.31 -17.43
N ALA A 100 -11.61 -17.66 -17.00
CA ALA A 100 -12.50 -18.50 -17.79
C ALA A 100 -12.96 -17.79 -19.07
N GLN A 101 -13.32 -16.50 -18.99
CA GLN A 101 -13.74 -15.71 -20.15
C GLN A 101 -12.60 -15.47 -21.14
N THR A 102 -11.39 -15.13 -20.67
CA THR A 102 -10.19 -15.03 -21.51
C THR A 102 -9.95 -16.32 -22.28
N LYS A 103 -10.06 -17.48 -21.62
CA LYS A 103 -9.90 -18.79 -22.28
C LYS A 103 -10.99 -19.04 -23.32
N ALA A 104 -12.25 -18.72 -23.01
CA ALA A 104 -13.36 -18.83 -23.95
C ALA A 104 -13.23 -17.85 -25.14
N ALA A 105 -12.52 -16.75 -24.92
CA ALA A 105 -12.21 -15.74 -25.92
C ALA A 105 -11.02 -16.10 -26.84
N ASN A 106 -10.30 -17.19 -26.54
CA ASN A 106 -9.01 -17.50 -27.17
C ASN A 106 -8.02 -16.32 -27.11
N ALA A 107 -8.00 -15.62 -25.97
CA ALA A 107 -7.15 -14.46 -25.72
C ALA A 107 -6.05 -14.79 -24.70
N PHE A 108 -5.02 -13.95 -24.64
CA PHE A 108 -4.06 -13.95 -23.53
C PHE A 108 -4.40 -12.85 -22.54
N LEU A 109 -4.36 -13.14 -21.24
CA LEU A 109 -4.53 -12.13 -20.19
C LEU A 109 -3.18 -11.85 -19.53
N VAL A 110 -2.77 -10.58 -19.56
CA VAL A 110 -1.65 -10.05 -18.79
C VAL A 110 -2.22 -9.18 -17.67
N THR A 111 -2.13 -9.68 -16.45
CA THR A 111 -2.58 -8.96 -15.25
C THR A 111 -1.54 -9.04 -14.15
N ARG A 112 -1.48 -7.99 -13.32
CA ARG A 112 -0.65 -7.97 -12.13
C ARG A 112 -1.28 -8.88 -11.05
N GLY A 113 -0.54 -9.88 -10.58
CA GLY A 113 -0.95 -10.68 -9.43
C GLY A 113 -1.13 -9.83 -8.16
N PRO A 114 -2.29 -9.86 -7.49
CA PRO A 114 -2.49 -9.18 -6.22
C PRO A 114 -1.52 -9.69 -5.14
N SER A 115 -0.89 -8.78 -4.39
CA SER A 115 0.08 -9.11 -3.33
C SER A 115 -0.52 -9.92 -2.17
N SER A 116 -1.85 -9.95 -2.05
CA SER A 116 -2.57 -10.75 -1.07
C SER A 116 -2.60 -12.25 -1.43
N LEU A 117 -2.40 -12.63 -2.70
CA LEU A 117 -2.49 -14.01 -3.14
C LEU A 117 -1.29 -14.85 -2.68
N ARG A 118 -1.57 -16.07 -2.23
CA ARG A 118 -0.54 -17.03 -1.79
C ARG A 118 0.45 -17.38 -2.90
N ILE A 119 -0.03 -17.54 -4.14
CA ILE A 119 0.80 -17.85 -5.31
C ILE A 119 1.81 -16.74 -5.61
N VAL A 120 1.42 -15.47 -5.41
CA VAL A 120 2.29 -14.30 -5.62
C VAL A 120 3.35 -14.22 -4.52
N LYS A 121 2.93 -14.38 -3.25
CA LYS A 121 3.87 -14.41 -2.12
C LYS A 121 4.90 -15.52 -2.24
N ARG A 122 4.46 -16.70 -2.67
CA ARG A 122 5.34 -17.84 -2.92
C ARG A 122 6.33 -17.53 -4.05
N ALA A 123 5.86 -16.98 -5.16
CA ALA A 123 6.75 -16.59 -6.26
C ALA A 123 7.79 -15.56 -5.82
N TRP A 124 7.42 -14.57 -4.99
CA TRP A 124 8.41 -13.63 -4.44
C TRP A 124 9.43 -14.31 -3.53
N ALA A 125 9.00 -15.16 -2.60
CA ALA A 125 9.91 -15.87 -1.71
C ALA A 125 10.85 -16.81 -2.48
N GLU A 126 10.38 -17.44 -3.55
CA GLU A 126 11.22 -18.24 -4.45
C GLU A 126 12.22 -17.34 -5.18
N ALA A 127 11.77 -16.23 -5.76
CA ALA A 127 12.59 -15.28 -6.50
C ALA A 127 13.74 -14.64 -5.68
N ASP A 128 13.56 -14.52 -4.36
CA ASP A 128 14.54 -14.01 -3.41
C ASP A 128 15.66 -15.03 -3.08
N SER A 129 15.52 -16.29 -3.51
CA SER A 129 16.55 -17.31 -3.26
C SER A 129 17.86 -16.99 -4.03
N PRO A 130 19.05 -17.13 -3.39
CA PRO A 130 20.33 -16.76 -4.00
C PRO A 130 20.67 -17.48 -5.32
N HIS A 131 20.04 -18.62 -5.57
CA HIS A 131 20.34 -19.49 -6.71
C HIS A 131 19.33 -19.38 -7.85
N ILE A 132 18.42 -18.40 -7.81
CA ILE A 132 17.43 -18.24 -8.88
C ILE A 132 18.11 -17.79 -10.18
N PRO A 133 17.86 -18.49 -11.30
CA PRO A 133 18.39 -18.13 -12.61
C PRO A 133 17.56 -16.99 -13.19
N TRP A 134 17.80 -15.77 -12.71
CA TRP A 134 17.25 -14.56 -13.33
C TRP A 134 17.76 -14.40 -14.76
N SER A 135 16.95 -13.78 -15.62
CA SER A 135 17.41 -13.36 -16.95
C SER A 135 18.58 -12.38 -16.83
N GLU A 136 19.37 -12.28 -17.89
CA GLU A 136 20.30 -11.17 -18.05
C GLU A 136 19.53 -9.83 -17.99
N PRO A 137 20.09 -8.79 -17.35
CA PRO A 137 19.44 -7.48 -17.30
C PRO A 137 19.28 -6.85 -18.68
N PHE A 138 18.11 -6.27 -18.95
CA PHE A 138 17.80 -5.59 -20.22
C PHE A 138 17.11 -4.24 -19.99
N ALA A 139 17.17 -3.35 -20.97
CA ALA A 139 16.50 -2.05 -20.93
C ALA A 139 15.31 -2.03 -21.91
N LEU A 140 14.17 -1.52 -21.46
CA LEU A 140 12.97 -1.36 -22.28
C LEU A 140 12.85 0.03 -22.91
N ALA A 141 13.60 1.02 -22.40
CA ALA A 141 13.60 2.39 -22.91
C ALA A 141 14.95 2.72 -23.55
N GLU A 142 14.91 3.42 -24.69
CA GLU A 142 16.09 3.72 -25.51
C GLU A 142 17.11 4.67 -24.85
N ARG A 143 16.72 5.45 -23.83
CA ARG A 143 17.64 6.39 -23.14
C ARG A 143 17.43 6.43 -21.63
N ASN A 144 18.51 6.23 -20.88
CA ASN A 144 18.57 6.29 -19.39
C ASN A 144 17.44 5.51 -18.69
N GLY A 145 16.98 4.42 -19.32
CA GLY A 145 15.92 3.57 -18.82
C GLY A 145 16.37 2.74 -17.62
N ALA A 146 15.40 2.39 -16.77
CA ALA A 146 15.63 1.36 -15.77
C ALA A 146 16.04 0.05 -16.46
N THR A 147 17.04 -0.62 -15.89
CA THR A 147 17.31 -2.02 -16.22
C THR A 147 16.30 -2.91 -15.52
N HIS A 148 15.89 -3.95 -16.23
CA HIS A 148 14.96 -4.95 -15.75
C HIS A 148 15.61 -6.32 -15.85
N ARG A 149 15.30 -7.20 -14.90
CA ARG A 149 15.52 -8.64 -15.04
C ARG A 149 14.23 -9.35 -14.70
N VAL A 150 14.01 -10.49 -15.32
CA VAL A 150 12.79 -11.27 -15.14
C VAL A 150 13.12 -12.69 -14.72
N TRP A 151 12.24 -13.24 -13.90
CA TRP A 151 12.24 -14.65 -13.57
C TRP A 151 10.82 -15.18 -13.72
N GLU A 152 10.70 -16.37 -14.29
CA GLU A 152 9.44 -17.02 -14.61
C GLU A 152 9.25 -18.27 -13.76
N THR A 153 8.02 -18.47 -13.28
CA THR A 153 7.59 -19.71 -12.64
C THR A 153 6.15 -20.05 -13.04
N ALA A 154 5.79 -21.33 -12.95
CA ALA A 154 4.44 -21.81 -13.24
C ALA A 154 3.69 -22.09 -11.93
N SER A 155 2.39 -21.79 -11.92
CA SER A 155 1.50 -22.11 -10.80
C SER A 155 0.10 -22.45 -11.30
N THR A 156 -0.79 -22.78 -10.38
CA THR A 156 -2.23 -22.92 -10.65
C THR A 156 -3.00 -21.92 -9.78
N TYR A 157 -4.00 -21.25 -10.36
CA TYR A 157 -4.90 -20.35 -9.65
C TYR A 157 -6.33 -20.58 -10.13
N GLU A 158 -7.26 -20.78 -9.20
CA GLU A 158 -8.68 -21.04 -9.51
C GLU A 158 -8.91 -22.20 -10.50
N GLY A 159 -8.01 -23.18 -10.55
CA GLY A 159 -8.05 -24.32 -11.48
C GLY A 159 -7.44 -24.04 -12.86
N HIS A 160 -6.89 -22.85 -13.09
CA HIS A 160 -6.23 -22.47 -14.34
C HIS A 160 -4.70 -22.51 -14.17
N PRO A 161 -3.95 -23.11 -15.12
CA PRO A 161 -2.50 -22.94 -15.16
C PRO A 161 -2.18 -21.47 -15.45
N VAL A 162 -1.29 -20.90 -14.65
CA VAL A 162 -0.86 -19.50 -14.79
C VAL A 162 0.66 -19.43 -14.82
N ARG A 163 1.17 -18.57 -15.69
CA ARG A 163 2.57 -18.18 -15.73
C ARG A 163 2.77 -16.93 -14.89
N LEU A 164 3.64 -17.01 -13.89
CA LEU A 164 4.01 -15.89 -13.03
C LEU A 164 5.36 -15.36 -13.48
N ILE A 165 5.42 -14.06 -13.74
CA ILE A 165 6.65 -13.36 -14.10
C ILE A 165 6.95 -12.38 -12.98
N VAL A 166 8.06 -12.60 -12.29
CA VAL A 166 8.59 -11.64 -11.32
C VAL A 166 9.52 -10.71 -12.08
N VAL A 167 9.28 -9.41 -11.95
CA VAL A 167 10.08 -8.37 -12.61
C VAL A 167 10.78 -7.55 -11.55
N GLU A 168 12.11 -7.52 -11.63
CA GLU A 168 12.91 -6.59 -10.84
C GLU A 168 13.30 -5.40 -11.71
N SER A 169 13.12 -4.18 -11.19
CA SER A 169 13.49 -2.94 -11.85
C SER A 169 14.48 -2.18 -10.99
N SER A 170 15.64 -1.82 -11.56
CA SER A 170 16.68 -1.09 -10.82
C SER A 170 16.20 0.29 -10.35
N ALA A 171 15.33 0.96 -11.10
CA ALA A 171 14.75 2.24 -10.68
C ALA A 171 13.76 2.07 -9.51
N LEU A 172 12.92 1.03 -9.52
CA LEU A 172 12.00 0.76 -8.41
C LEU A 172 12.76 0.34 -7.16
N ASP A 173 13.79 -0.50 -7.30
CA ASP A 173 14.66 -0.92 -6.21
C ASP A 173 15.35 0.29 -5.55
N GLN A 174 16.01 1.15 -6.35
CA GLN A 174 16.65 2.37 -5.84
C GLN A 174 15.66 3.30 -5.14
N ARG A 175 14.44 3.47 -5.70
CA ARG A 175 13.39 4.29 -5.08
C ARG A 175 12.95 3.70 -3.73
N LYS A 176 12.69 2.39 -3.66
CA LYS A 176 12.32 1.71 -2.43
C LYS A 176 13.42 1.82 -1.38
N ARG A 177 14.69 1.59 -1.77
CA ARG A 177 15.85 1.74 -0.88
C ARG A 177 15.92 3.15 -0.30
N LYS A 178 15.75 4.19 -1.12
CA LYS A 178 15.72 5.59 -0.67
C LYS A 178 14.55 5.87 0.28
N THR A 179 13.39 5.27 0.05
CA THR A 179 12.23 5.42 0.94
C THR A 179 12.49 4.77 2.30
N LEU A 180 12.98 3.53 2.31
CA LEU A 180 13.32 2.82 3.55
C LEU A 180 14.41 3.54 4.33
N GLU A 181 15.43 4.05 3.65
CA GLU A 181 16.49 4.85 4.26
C GLU A 181 15.93 6.12 4.93
N LYS A 182 15.00 6.81 4.26
CA LYS A 182 14.33 7.98 4.83
C LYS A 182 13.45 7.62 6.03
N GLU A 183 12.72 6.50 5.98
CA GLU A 183 11.93 6.01 7.10
C GLU A 183 12.83 5.66 8.29
N ARG A 184 13.97 5.00 8.04
CA ARG A 184 14.99 4.68 9.05
C ARG A 184 15.53 5.93 9.74
N VAL A 185 15.97 6.92 8.96
CA VAL A 185 16.53 8.17 9.51
C VAL A 185 15.48 8.91 10.35
N LYS A 186 14.24 9.00 9.85
CA LYS A 186 13.14 9.64 10.60
C LYS A 186 12.83 8.92 11.90
N GLU A 187 12.81 7.58 11.90
CA GLU A 187 12.61 6.82 13.12
C GLU A 187 13.74 7.07 14.13
N ALA A 188 14.99 7.07 13.68
CA ALA A 188 16.14 7.38 14.54
C ALA A 188 16.07 8.79 15.14
N GLU A 189 15.64 9.79 14.36
CA GLU A 189 15.44 11.16 14.83
C GLU A 189 14.35 11.23 15.91
N LEU A 190 13.20 10.62 15.68
CA LEU A 190 12.10 10.56 16.65
C LEU A 190 12.49 9.84 17.96
N LEU A 191 13.22 8.73 17.84
CA LEU A 191 13.69 7.99 19.02
C LEU A 191 14.72 8.80 19.82
N ARG A 192 15.61 9.54 19.15
CA ARG A 192 16.55 10.44 19.84
C ARG A 192 15.85 11.61 20.53
N GLU A 193 14.81 12.18 19.91
CA GLU A 193 14.00 13.22 20.56
C GLU A 193 13.30 12.68 21.81
N GLU A 194 12.74 11.46 21.75
CA GLU A 194 12.15 10.79 22.91
C GLU A 194 13.21 10.45 23.97
N GLN A 195 14.40 9.97 23.59
CA GLN A 195 15.51 9.75 24.52
C GLN A 195 15.85 11.03 25.28
N ILE A 196 16.09 12.14 24.57
CA ILE A 196 16.40 13.44 25.19
C ILE A 196 15.26 13.91 26.09
N ARG A 197 14.01 13.67 25.69
CA ARG A 197 12.82 14.03 26.48
C ARG A 197 12.76 13.27 27.80
N TRP A 198 12.98 11.95 27.77
CA TRP A 198 12.92 11.09 28.94
C TRP A 198 14.13 11.24 29.86
N GLU A 199 15.33 11.42 29.32
CA GLU A 199 16.53 11.70 30.12
C GLU A 199 16.48 13.05 30.85
N ARG A 200 15.76 14.03 30.29
CA ARG A 200 15.51 15.32 30.96
C ARG A 200 14.42 15.26 32.02
N HIS A 201 13.55 14.26 31.96
CA HIS A 201 12.42 14.16 32.87
C HIS A 201 12.81 13.38 34.13
N LEU A 202 12.80 14.08 35.27
CA LEU A 202 13.25 13.54 36.55
C LEU A 202 12.05 13.23 37.43
N PHE A 203 12.01 12.01 37.96
CA PHE A 203 11.03 11.54 38.92
C PHE A 203 11.59 11.65 40.34
N SER A 204 10.75 12.06 41.29
CA SER A 204 11.11 12.10 42.71
C SER A 204 10.93 10.74 43.41
N CYS A 205 10.26 9.80 42.74
CA CYS A 205 9.86 8.50 43.25
C CYS A 205 10.24 7.43 42.21
N ARG A 206 10.76 6.28 42.66
CA ARG A 206 11.18 5.19 41.78
C ARG A 206 9.97 4.53 41.11
N GLU A 207 8.91 4.34 41.87
CA GLU A 207 7.67 3.71 41.42
C GLU A 207 7.04 4.49 40.25
N ASP A 208 7.08 5.82 40.29
CA ASP A 208 6.58 6.68 39.21
C ASP A 208 7.42 6.50 37.93
N ALA A 209 8.75 6.39 38.08
CA ALA A 209 9.66 6.14 36.95
C ALA A 209 9.43 4.75 36.34
N GLU A 210 9.19 3.72 37.15
CA GLU A 210 8.91 2.36 36.68
C GLU A 210 7.54 2.27 35.97
N GLN A 211 6.52 3.00 36.43
CA GLN A 211 5.23 3.11 35.75
C GLN A 211 5.37 3.83 34.39
N ALA A 212 6.15 4.91 34.34
CA ALA A 212 6.45 5.61 33.10
C ALA A 212 7.21 4.70 32.11
N LEU A 213 8.19 3.93 32.60
CA LEU A 213 8.95 2.98 31.78
C LEU A 213 8.05 1.90 31.18
N THR A 214 7.12 1.37 31.98
CA THR A 214 6.15 0.36 31.52
C THR A 214 5.25 0.92 30.41
N SER A 215 4.77 2.15 30.59
CA SER A 215 3.94 2.84 29.60
C SER A 215 4.72 3.11 28.31
N LEU A 216 5.98 3.54 28.43
CA LEU A 216 6.88 3.76 27.29
C LEU A 216 7.08 2.47 26.49
N LYS A 217 7.46 1.36 27.16
CA LYS A 217 7.66 0.05 26.52
C LYS A 217 6.41 -0.45 25.79
N ALA A 218 5.21 -0.19 26.34
CA ALA A 218 3.96 -0.56 25.69
C ALA A 218 3.66 0.29 24.43
N SER A 219 4.04 1.56 24.45
CA SER A 219 3.82 2.50 23.35
C SER A 219 4.84 2.41 22.22
N LEU A 220 6.05 1.92 22.52
CA LEU A 220 7.17 1.93 21.59
C LEU A 220 6.96 0.87 20.50
N ARG A 221 6.83 1.34 19.27
CA ARG A 221 6.71 0.53 18.05
C ARG A 221 7.76 1.01 17.06
N SER A 222 8.98 0.51 17.21
CA SER A 222 10.06 0.76 16.27
C SER A 222 10.16 -0.38 15.27
N ARG A 223 10.45 -0.04 14.01
CA ARG A 223 10.60 -0.98 12.92
C ARG A 223 12.07 -1.26 12.58
N PHE A 224 12.96 -0.27 12.71
CA PHE A 224 14.36 -0.39 12.29
C PHE A 224 15.35 -0.35 13.46
N HIS A 225 14.90 0.03 14.64
CA HIS A 225 15.74 0.17 15.82
C HIS A 225 15.21 -0.64 16.99
N ARG A 226 16.13 -1.19 17.78
CA ARG A 226 15.85 -1.76 19.08
C ARG A 226 16.06 -0.68 20.14
N VAL A 227 15.11 -0.55 21.06
CA VAL A 227 15.19 0.40 22.17
C VAL A 227 15.18 -0.35 23.47
N GLU A 228 16.30 -0.30 24.18
CA GLU A 228 16.40 -0.78 25.55
C GLU A 228 16.18 0.40 26.50
N ALA A 229 15.29 0.24 27.47
CA ALA A 229 14.94 1.31 28.39
C ALA A 229 15.01 0.81 29.84
N ALA A 230 15.68 1.58 30.68
CA ALA A 230 15.92 1.29 32.09
C ALA A 230 15.75 2.55 32.96
N VAL A 231 15.42 2.34 34.23
CA VAL A 231 15.38 3.42 35.24
C VAL A 231 16.78 3.55 35.84
N GLU A 232 17.35 4.76 35.80
CA GLU A 232 18.64 5.09 36.40
C GLU A 232 18.45 6.05 37.58
N GLU A 233 19.24 5.87 38.64
CA GLU A 233 19.21 6.71 39.83
C GLU A 233 20.33 7.75 39.77
N ILE A 234 19.99 9.01 40.06
CA ILE A 234 20.92 10.14 40.10
C ILE A 234 20.83 10.81 41.46
N VAL A 235 21.99 10.93 42.11
CA VAL A 235 22.13 11.67 43.37
C VAL A 235 22.76 13.03 43.06
N ARG A 236 22.08 14.12 43.42
CA ARG A 236 22.57 15.49 43.16
C ARG A 236 22.33 16.43 44.34
N PRO A 237 23.10 17.52 44.48
CA PRO A 237 22.85 18.50 45.52
C PRO A 237 21.53 19.24 45.28
N LYS A 238 20.70 19.29 46.32
CA LYS A 238 19.39 19.93 46.32
C LYS A 238 19.52 21.43 46.09
N LYS A 239 18.86 21.95 45.04
CA LYS A 239 18.86 23.39 44.76
C LYS A 239 17.97 24.13 45.76
N ARG A 240 18.60 24.87 46.67
CA ARG A 240 17.89 25.79 47.59
C ARG A 240 17.80 27.19 47.00
N ARG A 241 16.75 27.92 47.36
CA ARG A 241 16.56 29.33 47.00
C ARG A 241 17.45 30.20 47.90
N GLY A 242 18.41 30.93 47.32
CA GLY A 242 19.35 31.82 48.03
C GLY A 242 20.81 31.33 48.03
N ARG A 243 21.76 32.21 48.37
CA ARG A 243 23.20 31.87 48.40
C ARG A 243 23.49 30.91 49.56
N PRO A 244 24.15 29.76 49.33
CA PRO A 244 24.51 28.83 50.40
C PRO A 244 25.35 29.50 51.48
N LYS A 245 25.10 29.16 52.76
CA LYS A 245 25.96 29.61 53.88
C LYS A 245 27.39 29.08 53.66
N LYS A 246 28.39 29.92 53.89
CA LYS A 246 29.81 29.57 53.73
C LYS A 246 30.14 28.39 54.67
N GLY A 247 30.50 27.24 54.12
CA GLY A 247 30.87 26.03 54.87
C GLY A 247 29.73 25.02 55.14
N ALA A 248 28.53 25.21 54.59
CA ALA A 248 27.46 24.21 54.72
C ALA A 248 27.62 23.09 53.69
N GLU A 249 27.58 21.83 54.14
CA GLU A 249 27.51 20.68 53.25
C GLU A 249 26.17 20.67 52.49
N PRO A 250 26.18 20.41 51.17
CA PRO A 250 24.96 20.37 50.39
C PRO A 250 24.12 19.14 50.75
N GLU A 251 22.85 19.37 51.08
CA GLU A 251 21.85 18.30 51.19
C GLU A 251 21.67 17.64 49.82
N MET A 252 21.84 16.32 49.73
CA MET A 252 21.70 15.56 48.49
C MET A 252 20.25 15.09 48.31
N GLU A 253 19.74 15.11 47.09
CA GLU A 253 18.47 14.51 46.69
C GLU A 253 18.73 13.37 45.69
N THR A 254 17.96 12.28 45.82
CA THR A 254 17.93 11.16 44.89
C THR A 254 16.78 11.35 43.92
N LEU A 255 17.05 11.28 42.62
CA LEU A 255 16.05 11.36 41.55
C LEU A 255 16.22 10.19 40.60
N HIS A 256 15.15 9.83 39.91
CA HIS A 256 15.15 8.75 38.93
C HIS A 256 14.89 9.31 37.53
N LEU A 257 15.58 8.79 36.52
CA LEU A 257 15.31 9.08 35.12
C LEU A 257 15.14 7.81 34.31
N LEU A 258 14.59 7.93 33.11
CA LEU A 258 14.56 6.84 32.13
C LEU A 258 15.70 7.05 31.16
N ARG A 259 16.60 6.08 31.10
CA ARG A 259 17.65 5.99 30.09
C ARG A 259 17.16 5.08 28.97
N LEU A 260 17.28 5.57 27.74
CA LEU A 260 16.96 4.82 26.54
C LEU A 260 18.25 4.61 25.75
N ASP A 261 18.65 3.36 25.55
CA ASP A 261 19.73 3.00 24.64
C ASP A 261 19.10 2.52 23.32
N ILE A 262 19.44 3.20 22.23
CA ILE A 262 18.86 2.97 20.91
C ILE A 262 19.93 2.35 20.01
N GLU A 263 19.68 1.12 19.56
CA GLU A 263 20.56 0.39 18.65
C GLU A 263 19.86 0.11 17.33
N PHE A 264 20.62 0.07 16.24
CA PHE A 264 20.08 -0.33 14.95
C PHE A 264 19.85 -1.85 14.95
N ASP A 265 18.66 -2.26 14.55
CA ASP A 265 18.34 -3.68 14.44
C ASP A 265 18.75 -4.19 13.06
N HIS A 266 19.82 -4.99 13.02
CA HIS A 266 20.34 -5.58 11.79
C HIS A 266 19.47 -6.71 11.25
N GLU A 267 18.51 -7.23 12.03
CA GLU A 267 17.64 -8.35 11.68
C GLU A 267 16.20 -7.93 11.32
N ALA A 268 15.91 -6.63 11.33
CA ALA A 268 14.58 -6.06 11.08
C ALA A 268 14.16 -5.93 9.60
#